data_AF-A0A317LSU2-F1
#
_entry.id   AF-A0A317LSU2-F1
#
_cell.length_a   1.000
_cell.length_b   1.000
_cell.length_c   1.000
_cell.angle_alpha   90.00
_cell.angle_beta   90.00
_cell.angle_gamma   90.00
#
_symmetry.space_group_name_H-M   'P 1'
#
loop_
_entity.id
_entity.type
_entity.pdbx_description
1 polymer ?
#
loop_
_entity_poly.entity_id
_entity_poly.type
_entity_poly.pdbx_seq_one_letter_code
_entity_poly.pdbx_strand_id
1 'polypeptide(L)'
;MFKMNANLYKLLAQNIEYGPHYVESVLDKIAGNLSAGNRSPYEVYETYIDSIIPVRKKINQYRSNADHFLLGYLHMQAGNACMVDSRKQHHFDLAVNEYKQYIHKSRRQDETLYVAYWKMAVLLERLNTPWASVEELLLQAFQVYPYRAESLREIIVHYYRQDNARAAYIFSSFCSNRFYRAQALLTQRWFVNEAFYKWELLYYHVPICLSIGKLKEAQTWYQELLACINQYPDALPAEEVVKIKAYAQHFDPPKRKSSPSALQITIS
;
A
#
# COMPACT_ATOMS: atom_id res chain seq x y z
N MET A 1 11.24 -0.65 34.15
CA MET A 1 11.58 -0.14 32.80
C MET A 1 12.56 -1.11 32.16
N PHE A 2 12.11 -1.90 31.19
CA PHE A 2 12.97 -2.85 30.48
C PHE A 2 13.95 -2.08 29.59
N LYS A 3 15.19 -2.55 29.49
CA LYS A 3 16.23 -1.92 28.66
C LYS A 3 16.76 -2.96 27.68
N MET A 4 16.54 -2.74 26.40
CA MET A 4 17.16 -3.55 25.36
C MET A 4 18.69 -3.45 25.50
N ASN A 5 19.40 -4.57 25.38
CA ASN A 5 20.86 -4.57 25.40
C ASN A 5 21.43 -4.36 23.99
N ALA A 6 22.70 -3.98 23.89
CA ALA A 6 23.29 -3.61 22.61
C ALA A 6 23.44 -4.79 21.62
N ASN A 7 23.66 -6.01 22.13
CA ASN A 7 23.83 -7.20 21.29
C ASN A 7 22.52 -7.57 20.58
N LEU A 8 21.42 -7.47 21.30
CA LEU A 8 20.11 -7.80 20.81
C LEU A 8 19.60 -6.76 19.81
N TYR A 9 19.89 -5.49 20.06
CA TYR A 9 19.69 -4.44 19.08
C TYR A 9 20.49 -4.70 17.79
N LYS A 10 21.76 -5.07 17.91
CA LYS A 10 22.60 -5.38 16.76
C LYS A 10 22.02 -6.54 15.94
N LEU A 11 21.52 -7.57 16.61
CA LEU A 11 20.84 -8.69 15.96
C LEU A 11 19.58 -8.20 15.23
N LEU A 12 18.72 -7.41 15.88
CA LEU A 12 17.53 -6.83 15.26
C LEU A 12 17.89 -6.01 14.01
N ALA A 13 18.88 -5.13 14.12
CA ALA A 13 19.33 -4.26 13.04
C ALA A 13 19.95 -5.03 11.85
N GLN A 14 20.63 -6.15 12.11
CA GLN A 14 21.19 -7.02 11.07
C GLN A 14 20.12 -7.82 10.31
N ASN A 15 18.96 -8.01 10.94
CA ASN A 15 17.92 -8.92 10.48
C ASN A 15 16.60 -8.18 10.19
N ILE A 16 16.65 -6.85 10.09
CA ILE A 16 15.48 -5.99 9.85
C ILE A 16 14.80 -6.30 8.51
N GLU A 17 15.55 -6.85 7.56
CA GLU A 17 15.02 -7.32 6.28
C GLU A 17 14.01 -8.45 6.42
N TYR A 18 13.89 -9.15 7.57
CA TYR A 18 12.87 -10.19 7.76
C TYR A 18 11.44 -9.66 7.89
N GLY A 19 11.23 -8.35 7.85
CA GLY A 19 9.90 -7.76 7.83
C GLY A 19 9.36 -7.39 9.21
N PRO A 20 8.16 -6.78 9.26
CA PRO A 20 7.56 -6.25 10.47
C PRO A 20 7.27 -7.34 11.50
N HIS A 21 6.80 -8.53 11.09
CA HIS A 21 6.50 -9.63 12.01
C HIS A 21 7.72 -10.11 12.79
N TYR A 22 8.87 -10.21 12.12
CA TYR A 22 10.13 -10.56 12.80
C TYR A 22 10.52 -9.48 13.80
N VAL A 23 10.52 -8.22 13.35
CA VAL A 23 10.88 -7.06 14.18
C VAL A 23 10.02 -6.98 15.43
N GLU A 24 8.70 -7.06 15.27
CA GLU A 24 7.75 -7.00 16.37
C GLU A 24 7.87 -8.22 17.28
N SER A 25 8.04 -9.44 16.75
CA SER A 25 8.23 -10.62 17.60
C SER A 25 9.50 -10.52 18.46
N VAL A 26 10.59 -9.99 17.90
CA VAL A 26 11.83 -9.78 18.66
C VAL A 26 11.59 -8.73 19.74
N LEU A 27 11.02 -7.57 19.41
CA LEU A 27 10.73 -6.50 20.37
C LEU A 27 9.76 -6.95 21.47
N ASP A 28 8.75 -7.74 21.13
CA ASP A 28 7.77 -8.25 22.07
C ASP A 28 8.41 -9.19 23.09
N LYS A 29 9.23 -10.15 22.61
CA LYS A 29 10.01 -11.04 23.49
C LYS A 29 10.92 -10.27 24.44
N ILE A 30 11.52 -9.17 23.97
CA ILE A 30 12.40 -8.32 24.77
C ILE A 30 11.62 -7.56 25.84
N ALA A 31 10.43 -7.11 25.48
CA ALA A 31 9.57 -6.31 26.34
C ALA A 31 8.73 -7.17 27.30
N GLY A 32 8.85 -8.51 27.24
CA GLY A 32 8.14 -9.45 28.12
C GLY A 32 6.77 -9.86 27.62
N ASN A 33 6.60 -10.02 26.30
CA ASN A 33 5.37 -10.37 25.60
C ASN A 33 4.22 -9.38 25.88
N LEU A 34 4.50 -8.08 25.70
CA LEU A 34 3.53 -7.01 25.93
C LEU A 34 2.30 -7.13 25.03
N SER A 35 2.46 -7.62 23.82
CA SER A 35 1.38 -7.80 22.84
C SER A 35 0.33 -8.81 23.28
N ALA A 36 0.67 -9.73 24.18
CA ALA A 36 -0.24 -10.73 24.75
C ALA A 36 -0.99 -10.23 26.00
N GLY A 37 -0.70 -9.02 26.48
CA GLY A 37 -1.36 -8.42 27.64
C GLY A 37 -2.54 -7.51 27.28
N ASN A 38 -3.22 -6.97 28.30
CA ASN A 38 -4.31 -5.99 28.15
C ASN A 38 -3.84 -4.56 27.76
N ARG A 39 -2.68 -4.42 27.11
CA ARG A 39 -2.18 -3.11 26.69
C ARG A 39 -2.78 -2.72 25.34
N SER A 40 -3.02 -1.43 25.16
CA SER A 40 -3.39 -0.92 23.84
C SER A 40 -2.22 -1.05 22.87
N PRO A 41 -2.46 -1.22 21.55
CA PRO A 41 -1.39 -1.26 20.56
C PRO A 41 -0.49 -0.01 20.61
N TYR A 42 -1.06 1.16 20.90
CA TYR A 42 -0.32 2.40 21.09
C TYR A 42 0.74 2.30 22.21
N GLU A 43 0.35 1.81 23.39
CA GLU A 43 1.27 1.65 24.53
C GLU A 43 2.37 0.61 24.27
N VAL A 44 2.05 -0.42 23.48
CA VAL A 44 3.02 -1.43 23.04
C VAL A 44 4.10 -0.76 22.18
N TYR A 45 3.72 0.00 21.15
CA TYR A 45 4.67 0.68 20.28
C TYR A 45 5.50 1.76 21.00
N GLU A 46 4.88 2.53 21.90
CA GLU A 46 5.62 3.48 22.76
C GLU A 46 6.68 2.77 23.60
N THR A 47 6.33 1.61 24.19
CA THR A 47 7.30 0.82 24.96
C THR A 47 8.45 0.31 24.10
N TYR A 48 8.19 -0.05 22.84
CA TYR A 48 9.24 -0.45 21.90
C TYR A 48 10.17 0.73 21.56
N ILE A 49 9.61 1.91 21.29
CA ILE A 49 10.37 3.14 21.00
C ILE A 49 11.27 3.50 22.18
N ASP A 50 10.72 3.52 23.40
CA ASP A 50 11.44 3.83 24.64
C ASP A 50 12.57 2.83 24.93
N SER A 51 12.43 1.59 24.45
CA SER A 51 13.46 0.55 24.58
C SER A 51 14.62 0.77 23.61
N ILE A 52 14.38 1.38 22.45
CA ILE A 52 15.37 1.58 21.37
C ILE A 52 16.18 2.86 21.56
N ILE A 53 15.53 3.98 21.91
CA ILE A 53 16.18 5.31 22.00
C ILE A 53 17.44 5.31 22.90
N PRO A 54 17.42 4.74 24.13
CA PRO A 54 18.61 4.73 24.99
C PRO A 54 19.76 3.91 24.41
N VAL A 55 19.44 2.86 23.67
CA VAL A 55 20.42 1.93 23.08
C VAL A 55 21.08 2.57 21.87
N ARG A 56 20.30 3.25 21.02
CA ARG A 56 20.81 4.06 19.90
C ARG A 56 21.90 5.03 20.34
N LYS A 57 21.69 5.78 21.44
CA LYS A 57 22.68 6.72 21.98
C LYS A 57 23.99 6.06 22.43
N LYS A 58 23.91 4.81 22.91
CA LYS A 58 25.09 4.04 23.38
C LYS A 58 25.87 3.40 22.24
N ILE A 59 25.17 2.99 21.18
CA ILE A 59 25.74 2.32 20.00
C ILE A 59 26.23 3.38 19.01
N ASN A 60 26.84 4.46 19.50
CA ASN A 60 27.31 5.65 18.77
C ASN A 60 28.38 5.35 17.68
N GLN A 61 28.57 4.07 17.31
CA GLN A 61 29.65 3.54 16.46
C GLN A 61 29.19 2.50 15.42
N TYR A 62 27.95 1.99 15.43
CA TYR A 62 27.52 1.08 14.36
C TYR A 62 26.77 1.85 13.27
N ARG A 63 27.42 1.91 12.09
CA ARG A 63 26.98 2.47 10.80
C ARG A 63 25.70 1.83 10.21
N SER A 64 24.80 1.33 11.05
CA SER A 64 23.55 0.75 10.59
C SER A 64 22.48 1.82 10.61
N ASN A 65 22.15 2.37 9.43
CA ASN A 65 21.00 3.26 9.26
C ASN A 65 19.67 2.56 9.63
N ALA A 66 19.68 1.24 9.91
CA ALA A 66 18.49 0.50 10.29
C ALA A 66 17.79 1.07 11.53
N ASP A 67 18.49 1.85 12.38
CA ASP A 67 17.90 2.56 13.52
C ASP A 67 16.81 3.54 13.08
N HIS A 68 17.13 4.38 12.10
CA HIS A 68 16.25 5.36 11.52
C HIS A 68 15.06 4.68 10.83
N PHE A 69 15.30 3.60 10.07
CA PHE A 69 14.20 2.85 9.46
C PHE A 69 13.27 2.22 10.50
N LEU A 70 13.84 1.59 11.53
CA LEU A 70 13.07 0.97 12.61
C LEU A 70 12.24 1.98 13.40
N LEU A 71 12.84 3.10 13.80
CA LEU A 71 12.12 4.16 14.52
C LEU A 71 11.05 4.81 13.64
N GLY A 72 11.33 5.02 12.35
CA GLY A 72 10.33 5.47 11.37
C GLY A 72 9.11 4.54 11.33
N TYR A 73 9.36 3.23 11.25
CA TYR A 73 8.31 2.21 11.31
C TYR A 73 7.52 2.25 12.61
N LEU A 74 8.19 2.24 13.76
CA LEU A 74 7.50 2.17 15.06
C LEU A 74 6.69 3.43 15.36
N HIS A 75 7.22 4.62 15.03
CA HIS A 75 6.45 5.85 15.16
C HIS A 75 5.24 5.87 14.23
N MET A 76 5.37 5.39 12.98
CA MET A 76 4.21 5.24 12.10
C MET A 76 3.14 4.34 12.72
N GLN A 77 3.53 3.20 13.31
CA GLN A 77 2.58 2.29 13.95
C GLN A 77 1.95 2.89 15.22
N ALA A 78 2.73 3.56 16.05
CA ALA A 78 2.22 4.31 17.21
C ALA A 78 1.20 5.36 16.76
N GLY A 79 1.50 6.13 15.72
CA GLY A 79 0.56 7.11 15.14
C GLY A 79 -0.72 6.47 14.62
N ASN A 80 -0.62 5.35 13.89
CA ASN A 80 -1.78 4.59 13.39
C ASN A 80 -2.69 4.07 14.52
N ALA A 81 -2.09 3.63 15.63
CA ALA A 81 -2.80 3.12 16.80
C ALA A 81 -3.33 4.23 17.74
N CYS A 82 -2.92 5.48 17.52
CA CYS A 82 -3.25 6.58 18.41
C CYS A 82 -4.61 7.21 18.06
N MET A 83 -5.50 7.30 19.06
CA MET A 83 -6.82 7.93 18.92
C MET A 83 -6.78 9.45 19.08
N VAL A 84 -5.70 10.01 19.64
CA VAL A 84 -5.56 11.44 19.91
C VAL A 84 -4.80 12.12 18.78
N ASP A 85 -5.46 13.03 18.06
CA ASP A 85 -4.91 13.60 16.82
C ASP A 85 -3.59 14.35 17.00
N SER A 86 -3.41 15.09 18.09
CA SER A 86 -2.14 15.80 18.37
C SER A 86 -0.97 14.84 18.57
N ARG A 87 -1.18 13.70 19.24
CA ARG A 87 -0.15 12.67 19.43
C ARG A 87 0.09 11.87 18.16
N LYS A 88 -0.97 11.56 17.40
CA LYS A 88 -0.89 10.95 16.08
C LYS A 88 -0.01 11.77 15.15
N GLN A 89 -0.29 13.08 15.06
CA GLN A 89 0.50 14.01 14.26
C GLN A 89 1.97 14.06 14.73
N HIS A 90 2.20 14.15 16.03
CA HIS A 90 3.56 14.13 16.59
C HIS A 90 4.35 12.87 16.17
N HIS A 91 3.73 11.69 16.24
CA HIS A 91 4.37 10.46 15.79
C HIS A 91 4.59 10.42 14.27
N PHE A 92 3.66 10.94 13.47
CA PHE A 92 3.88 11.02 12.03
C PHE A 92 5.03 11.96 11.66
N ASP A 93 5.17 13.10 12.34
CA ASP A 93 6.31 14.01 12.15
C ASP A 93 7.64 13.34 12.51
N LEU A 94 7.68 12.61 13.63
CA LEU A 94 8.86 11.84 14.05
C LEU A 94 9.18 10.73 13.03
N ALA A 95 8.16 10.01 12.55
CA ALA A 95 8.34 8.97 11.56
C ALA A 95 8.93 9.51 10.24
N VAL A 96 8.40 10.65 9.76
CA VAL A 96 8.92 11.34 8.57
C VAL A 96 10.39 11.74 8.77
N ASN A 97 10.73 12.32 9.92
CA ASN A 97 12.10 12.71 10.22
C ASN A 97 13.06 11.51 10.22
N GLU A 98 12.67 10.39 10.83
CA GLU A 98 13.49 9.19 10.87
C GLU A 98 13.63 8.55 9.47
N TYR A 99 12.56 8.45 8.69
CA TYR A 99 12.66 7.99 7.29
C TYR A 99 13.53 8.89 6.41
N LYS A 100 13.43 10.21 6.56
CA LYS A 100 14.27 11.17 5.85
C LYS A 100 15.75 10.96 6.16
N GLN A 101 16.10 10.74 7.43
CA GLN A 101 17.46 10.43 7.84
C GLN A 101 17.94 9.07 7.29
N TYR A 102 17.07 8.06 7.30
CA TYR A 102 17.37 6.76 6.71
C TYR A 102 17.70 6.87 5.23
N ILE A 103 16.81 7.53 4.46
CA ILE A 103 16.97 7.76 3.02
C ILE A 103 18.28 8.48 2.73
N HIS A 104 18.56 9.58 3.44
CA HIS A 104 19.77 10.38 3.22
C HIS A 104 21.07 9.59 3.48
N LYS A 105 21.06 8.70 4.47
CA LYS A 105 22.25 7.93 4.85
C LYS A 105 22.36 6.61 4.10
N SER A 106 21.28 6.09 3.53
CA SER A 106 21.29 4.79 2.86
C SER A 106 22.12 4.83 1.59
N ARG A 107 22.90 3.77 1.38
CA ARG A 107 23.71 3.58 0.16
C ARG A 107 23.21 2.41 -0.68
N ARG A 108 22.29 1.61 -0.14
CA ARG A 108 21.78 0.39 -0.79
C ARG A 108 20.43 0.70 -1.42
N GLN A 109 20.24 0.24 -2.65
CA GLN A 109 18.95 0.25 -3.34
C GLN A 109 18.26 -1.09 -3.05
N ASP A 110 17.61 -1.17 -1.89
CA ASP A 110 16.98 -2.40 -1.39
C ASP A 110 15.51 -2.18 -0.99
N GLU A 111 14.85 -3.26 -0.57
CA GLU A 111 13.44 -3.25 -0.14
C GLU A 111 13.20 -2.24 1.00
N THR A 112 14.14 -2.12 1.95
CA THR A 112 13.98 -1.18 3.06
C THR A 112 14.05 0.28 2.62
N LEU A 113 14.89 0.63 1.64
CA LEU A 113 14.89 1.96 1.05
C LEU A 113 13.60 2.25 0.26
N TYR A 114 13.10 1.28 -0.50
CA TYR A 114 11.79 1.38 -1.16
C TYR A 114 10.67 1.69 -0.15
N VAL A 115 10.60 0.89 0.93
CA VAL A 115 9.59 1.06 1.97
C VAL A 115 9.71 2.41 2.66
N ALA A 116 10.93 2.90 2.90
CA ALA A 116 11.15 4.20 3.51
C ALA A 116 10.59 5.34 2.64
N TYR A 117 10.90 5.37 1.34
CA TYR A 117 10.32 6.37 0.43
C TYR A 117 8.80 6.28 0.38
N TRP A 118 8.26 5.07 0.19
CA TRP A 118 6.82 4.85 0.09
C TRP A 118 6.07 5.25 1.36
N LYS A 119 6.51 4.78 2.53
CA LYS A 119 5.85 5.11 3.80
C LYS A 119 6.00 6.57 4.18
N MET A 120 7.15 7.19 3.90
CA MET A 120 7.32 8.63 4.09
C MET A 120 6.35 9.43 3.21
N ALA A 121 6.15 9.05 1.95
CA ALA A 121 5.19 9.71 1.07
C ALA A 121 3.75 9.62 1.59
N VAL A 122 3.31 8.42 2.02
CA VAL A 122 1.98 8.21 2.62
C VAL A 122 1.79 9.04 3.89
N LEU A 123 2.83 9.17 4.72
CA LEU A 123 2.78 10.02 5.91
C LEU A 123 2.68 11.51 5.54
N LEU A 124 3.45 11.96 4.54
CA LEU A 124 3.41 13.35 4.08
C LEU A 124 2.05 13.73 3.49
N GLU A 125 1.39 12.82 2.75
CA GLU A 125 0.02 13.03 2.29
C GLU A 125 -0.94 13.23 3.48
N ARG A 126 -0.85 12.38 4.51
CA ARG A 126 -1.66 12.51 5.74
C ARG A 126 -1.38 13.79 6.53
N LEU A 127 -0.18 14.33 6.40
CA LEU A 127 0.24 15.61 6.97
C LEU A 127 -0.10 16.80 6.04
N ASN A 128 -0.94 16.59 5.01
CA ASN A 128 -1.40 17.60 4.07
C ASN A 128 -0.28 18.24 3.24
N THR A 129 0.80 17.50 2.97
CA THR A 129 1.85 17.94 2.03
C THR A 129 1.27 18.02 0.62
N PRO A 130 1.65 19.02 -0.21
CA PRO A 130 1.19 19.10 -1.60
C PRO A 130 1.42 17.81 -2.37
N TRP A 131 0.40 17.39 -3.13
CA TRP A 131 0.42 16.11 -3.85
C TRP A 131 1.63 15.94 -4.77
N ALA A 132 2.06 17.00 -5.48
CA ALA A 132 3.22 16.92 -6.37
C ALA A 132 4.50 16.42 -5.66
N SER A 133 4.72 16.83 -4.41
CA SER A 133 5.86 16.37 -3.61
C SER A 133 5.68 14.93 -3.11
N VAL A 134 4.43 14.54 -2.82
CA VAL A 134 4.10 13.15 -2.44
C VAL A 134 4.30 12.21 -3.63
N GLU A 135 3.78 12.58 -4.79
CA GLU A 135 3.91 11.84 -6.04
C GLU A 135 5.37 11.64 -6.42
N GLU A 136 6.20 12.69 -6.33
CA GLU A 136 7.64 12.59 -6.60
C GLU A 136 8.30 11.52 -5.72
N LEU A 137 7.98 11.48 -4.42
CA LEU A 137 8.52 10.47 -3.50
C LEU A 137 8.01 9.06 -3.80
N LEU A 138 6.75 8.90 -4.23
CA LEU A 138 6.19 7.61 -4.64
C LEU A 138 6.86 7.08 -5.92
N LEU A 139 7.18 7.98 -6.85
CA LEU A 139 7.93 7.66 -8.07
C LEU A 139 9.39 7.33 -7.74
N GLN A 140 10.03 8.06 -6.83
CA GLN A 140 11.36 7.74 -6.33
C GLN A 140 11.37 6.36 -5.65
N ALA A 141 10.36 6.03 -4.85
CA ALA A 141 10.21 4.68 -4.30
C ALA A 141 10.24 3.64 -5.42
N PHE A 142 9.41 3.81 -6.45
CA PHE A 142 9.37 2.89 -7.59
C PHE A 142 10.72 2.77 -8.31
N GLN A 143 11.44 3.88 -8.47
CA GLN A 143 12.76 3.90 -9.09
C GLN A 143 13.80 3.10 -8.29
N VAL A 144 13.76 3.16 -6.95
CA VAL A 144 14.63 2.38 -6.06
C VAL A 144 14.41 0.88 -6.25
N TYR A 145 13.16 0.44 -6.36
CA TYR A 145 12.82 -0.98 -6.43
C TYR A 145 11.66 -1.24 -7.41
N PRO A 146 11.94 -1.32 -8.72
CA PRO A 146 10.93 -1.33 -9.79
C PRO A 146 10.23 -2.69 -9.96
N TYR A 147 10.41 -3.59 -9.00
CA TYR A 147 9.72 -4.88 -8.93
C TYR A 147 8.45 -4.78 -8.09
N ARG A 148 8.20 -3.66 -7.41
CA ARG A 148 7.03 -3.46 -6.56
C ARG A 148 6.21 -2.26 -7.00
N ALA A 149 4.91 -2.34 -6.81
CA ALA A 149 3.96 -1.38 -7.34
C ALA A 149 3.05 -0.76 -6.27
N GLU A 150 3.28 -1.03 -4.98
CA GLU A 150 2.49 -0.42 -3.91
C GLU A 150 2.59 1.11 -3.90
N SER A 151 3.76 1.69 -4.19
CA SER A 151 3.90 3.14 -4.35
C SER A 151 3.10 3.68 -5.54
N LEU A 152 3.05 2.94 -6.66
CA LEU A 152 2.26 3.32 -7.83
C LEU A 152 0.76 3.15 -7.57
N ARG A 153 0.36 2.17 -6.76
CA ARG A 153 -1.03 2.02 -6.29
C ARG A 153 -1.51 3.30 -5.62
N GLU A 154 -0.72 3.89 -4.72
CA GLU A 154 -1.12 5.15 -4.06
C GLU A 154 -1.34 6.27 -5.09
N ILE A 155 -0.51 6.36 -6.13
CA ILE A 155 -0.69 7.31 -7.24
C ILE A 155 -2.00 7.05 -8.01
N ILE A 156 -2.27 5.79 -8.36
CA ILE A 156 -3.51 5.38 -9.06
C ILE A 156 -4.72 5.77 -8.24
N VAL A 157 -4.74 5.41 -6.94
CA VAL A 157 -5.85 5.66 -6.03
C VAL A 157 -6.08 7.16 -5.86
N HIS A 158 -5.01 7.95 -5.72
CA HIS A 158 -5.13 9.40 -5.63
C HIS A 158 -5.83 9.99 -6.86
N TYR A 159 -5.31 9.74 -8.06
CA TYR A 159 -5.91 10.30 -9.28
C TYR A 159 -7.30 9.76 -9.57
N TYR A 160 -7.57 8.50 -9.21
CA TYR A 160 -8.89 7.93 -9.30
C TYR A 160 -9.90 8.68 -8.40
N ARG A 161 -9.52 8.99 -7.16
CA ARG A 161 -10.37 9.75 -6.22
C ARG A 161 -10.58 11.22 -6.60
N GLN A 162 -9.65 11.80 -7.37
CA GLN A 162 -9.74 13.16 -7.89
C GLN A 162 -10.46 13.24 -9.24
N ASP A 163 -11.07 12.14 -9.70
CA ASP A 163 -11.70 12.02 -11.02
C ASP A 163 -10.76 12.37 -12.20
N ASN A 164 -9.44 12.33 -11.98
CA ASN A 164 -8.44 12.56 -13.02
C ASN A 164 -8.11 11.25 -13.73
N ALA A 165 -9.07 10.77 -14.51
CA ALA A 165 -8.99 9.47 -15.17
C ALA A 165 -7.81 9.34 -16.14
N ARG A 166 -7.38 10.43 -16.79
CA ARG A 166 -6.23 10.38 -17.71
C ARG A 166 -4.92 10.13 -16.97
N ALA A 167 -4.70 10.79 -15.84
CA ALA A 167 -3.52 10.55 -15.01
C ALA A 167 -3.57 9.14 -14.40
N ALA A 168 -4.73 8.75 -13.85
CA ALA A 168 -4.92 7.41 -13.29
C ALA A 168 -4.71 6.30 -14.35
N TYR A 169 -5.07 6.54 -15.62
CA TYR A 169 -4.87 5.60 -16.72
C TYR A 169 -3.40 5.34 -17.02
N ILE A 170 -2.55 6.37 -17.00
CA ILE A 170 -1.11 6.23 -17.28
C ILE A 170 -0.50 5.20 -16.33
N PHE A 171 -0.74 5.36 -15.02
CA PHE A 171 -0.19 4.47 -14.01
C PHE A 171 -0.89 3.12 -13.98
N SER A 172 -2.22 3.08 -14.04
CA SER A 172 -2.96 1.81 -13.99
C SER A 172 -2.72 0.92 -15.21
N SER A 173 -2.58 1.49 -16.41
CA SER A 173 -2.24 0.73 -17.63
C SER A 173 -0.81 0.20 -17.57
N PHE A 174 0.15 1.00 -17.10
CA PHE A 174 1.50 0.49 -16.86
C PHE A 174 1.50 -0.67 -15.86
N CYS A 175 0.79 -0.51 -14.74
CA CYS A 175 0.72 -1.54 -13.72
C CYS A 175 -0.02 -2.79 -14.19
N SER A 176 -1.14 -2.68 -14.92
CA SER A 176 -1.94 -3.83 -15.38
C SER A 176 -1.13 -4.72 -16.32
N ASN A 177 -0.34 -4.11 -17.22
CA ASN A 177 0.52 -4.84 -18.13
C ASN A 177 1.73 -5.49 -17.44
N ARG A 178 2.26 -4.88 -16.36
CA ARG A 178 3.51 -5.33 -15.73
C ARG A 178 3.34 -6.21 -14.50
N PHE A 179 2.33 -5.96 -13.68
CA PHE A 179 2.22 -6.50 -12.32
C PHE A 179 0.99 -7.37 -12.08
N TYR A 180 -0.02 -7.33 -12.95
CA TYR A 180 -1.17 -8.23 -12.81
C TYR A 180 -0.70 -9.70 -12.87
N ARG A 181 -1.09 -10.49 -11.86
CA ARG A 181 -0.69 -11.90 -11.68
C ARG A 181 0.83 -12.15 -11.58
N ALA A 182 1.64 -11.14 -11.27
CA ALA A 182 3.07 -11.33 -11.04
C ALA A 182 3.30 -12.13 -9.74
N GLN A 183 3.51 -13.44 -9.85
CA GLN A 183 3.76 -14.35 -8.71
C GLN A 183 5.11 -14.12 -8.01
N ALA A 184 6.08 -13.50 -8.69
CA ALA A 184 7.44 -13.30 -8.17
C ALA A 184 7.54 -12.26 -7.02
N LEU A 185 6.42 -11.71 -6.56
CA LEU A 185 6.37 -10.58 -5.62
C LEU A 185 6.04 -10.96 -4.18
N LEU A 186 5.80 -12.26 -3.91
CA LEU A 186 5.45 -12.79 -2.58
C LEU A 186 6.67 -13.15 -1.71
N THR A 187 7.90 -12.96 -2.21
CA THR A 187 9.13 -13.14 -1.41
C THR A 187 9.52 -11.89 -0.63
N GLN A 188 8.82 -10.77 -0.89
CA GLN A 188 8.99 -9.49 -0.21
C GLN A 188 8.48 -9.60 1.22
N ARG A 189 9.22 -9.02 2.17
CA ARG A 189 8.97 -9.24 3.60
C ARG A 189 8.34 -8.03 4.27
N TRP A 190 8.49 -6.84 3.69
CA TRP A 190 7.89 -5.62 4.20
C TRP A 190 6.62 -5.26 3.43
N PHE A 191 5.46 -5.39 4.10
CA PHE A 191 4.15 -4.89 3.67
C PHE A 191 3.76 -5.22 2.22
N VAL A 192 3.36 -6.44 1.92
CA VAL A 192 2.87 -6.79 0.58
C VAL A 192 1.35 -6.62 0.52
N ASN A 193 0.86 -5.81 -0.42
CA ASN A 193 -0.57 -5.77 -0.71
C ASN A 193 -0.90 -6.81 -1.79
N GLU A 194 -1.17 -8.05 -1.37
CA GLU A 194 -1.51 -9.12 -2.31
C GLU A 194 -2.77 -8.85 -3.12
N ALA A 195 -3.76 -8.16 -2.53
CA ALA A 195 -5.01 -7.84 -3.21
C ALA A 195 -4.76 -6.98 -4.45
N PHE A 196 -3.82 -6.02 -4.38
CA PHE A 196 -3.41 -5.19 -5.50
C PHE A 196 -2.98 -5.99 -6.72
N TYR A 197 -2.12 -6.99 -6.52
CA TYR A 197 -1.60 -7.82 -7.61
C TYR A 197 -2.58 -8.89 -8.11
N LYS A 198 -3.59 -9.22 -7.30
CA LYS A 198 -4.59 -10.25 -7.61
C LYS A 198 -5.81 -9.68 -8.32
N TRP A 199 -6.39 -8.58 -7.84
CA TRP A 199 -7.67 -8.07 -8.35
C TRP A 199 -7.84 -6.54 -8.22
N GLU A 200 -7.29 -5.91 -7.18
CA GLU A 200 -7.58 -4.50 -6.88
C GLU A 200 -7.03 -3.55 -7.96
N LEU A 201 -5.94 -3.91 -8.63
CA LEU A 201 -5.47 -3.18 -9.80
C LEU A 201 -6.52 -3.15 -10.92
N LEU A 202 -7.21 -4.26 -11.19
CA LEU A 202 -8.27 -4.32 -12.20
C LEU A 202 -9.52 -3.56 -11.75
N TYR A 203 -9.83 -3.61 -10.45
CA TYR A 203 -10.91 -2.84 -9.84
C TYR A 203 -10.81 -1.36 -10.15
N TYR A 204 -9.61 -0.77 -10.10
CA TYR A 204 -9.38 0.62 -10.51
C TYR A 204 -9.29 0.78 -12.04
N HIS A 205 -8.57 -0.10 -12.73
CA HIS A 205 -8.24 0.10 -14.14
C HIS A 205 -9.47 0.03 -15.07
N VAL A 206 -10.43 -0.87 -14.81
CA VAL A 206 -11.65 -1.01 -15.63
C VAL A 206 -12.47 0.29 -15.70
N PRO A 207 -12.93 0.88 -14.57
CA PRO A 207 -13.69 2.13 -14.61
C PRO A 207 -12.87 3.30 -15.17
N ILE A 208 -11.56 3.35 -14.93
CA ILE A 208 -10.67 4.33 -15.55
C ILE A 208 -10.76 4.23 -17.08
N CYS A 209 -10.57 3.04 -17.64
CA CYS A 209 -10.66 2.81 -19.08
C CYS A 209 -12.03 3.19 -19.66
N LEU A 210 -13.12 2.86 -18.96
CA LEU A 210 -14.47 3.25 -19.37
C LEU A 210 -14.63 4.77 -19.43
N SER A 211 -14.17 5.50 -18.41
CA SER A 211 -14.32 6.96 -18.33
C SER A 211 -13.57 7.72 -19.42
N ILE A 212 -12.50 7.14 -19.98
CA ILE A 212 -11.74 7.74 -21.09
C ILE A 212 -12.03 7.09 -22.46
N GLY A 213 -13.06 6.25 -22.56
CA GLY A 213 -13.50 5.65 -23.82
C GLY A 213 -12.62 4.51 -24.36
N LYS A 214 -11.76 3.92 -23.53
CA LYS A 214 -10.92 2.76 -23.89
C LYS A 214 -11.71 1.45 -23.77
N LEU A 215 -12.83 1.35 -24.49
CA LEU A 215 -13.82 0.26 -24.33
C LEU A 215 -13.25 -1.14 -24.56
N LYS A 216 -12.39 -1.32 -25.57
CA LYS A 216 -11.77 -2.62 -25.87
C LYS A 216 -10.88 -3.10 -24.73
N GLU A 217 -10.03 -2.21 -24.20
CA GLU A 217 -9.14 -2.49 -23.07
C GLU A 217 -9.97 -2.75 -21.80
N ALA A 218 -10.98 -1.92 -21.55
CA ALA A 218 -11.90 -2.11 -20.43
C ALA A 218 -12.61 -3.48 -20.49
N GLN A 219 -13.08 -3.90 -21.67
CA GLN A 219 -13.78 -5.17 -21.84
C GLN A 219 -12.86 -6.35 -21.50
N THR A 220 -11.62 -6.35 -22.00
CA THR A 220 -10.62 -7.39 -21.70
C THR A 220 -10.39 -7.51 -20.20
N TRP A 221 -10.09 -6.39 -19.53
CA TRP A 221 -9.79 -6.40 -18.09
C TRP A 221 -11.02 -6.64 -17.23
N TYR A 222 -12.21 -6.29 -17.70
CA TYR A 222 -13.47 -6.58 -17.01
C TYR A 222 -13.73 -8.09 -16.93
N GLN A 223 -13.49 -8.84 -18.00
CA GLN A 223 -13.64 -10.31 -17.96
C GLN A 223 -12.66 -10.95 -16.97
N GLU A 224 -11.43 -10.46 -16.92
CA GLU A 224 -10.42 -10.88 -15.93
C GLU A 224 -10.86 -10.54 -14.50
N LEU A 225 -11.39 -9.35 -14.27
CA LEU A 225 -11.91 -8.94 -12.97
C LEU A 225 -13.07 -9.83 -12.50
N LEU A 226 -14.00 -10.17 -13.38
CA LEU A 226 -15.09 -11.11 -13.07
C LEU A 226 -14.55 -12.50 -12.68
N ALA A 227 -13.54 -12.99 -13.38
CA ALA A 227 -12.89 -14.26 -13.03
C ALA A 227 -12.26 -14.21 -11.64
N CYS A 228 -11.57 -13.10 -11.30
CA CYS A 228 -10.99 -12.90 -9.96
C CYS A 228 -12.06 -12.86 -8.85
N ILE A 229 -13.18 -12.17 -9.06
CA ILE A 229 -14.27 -12.10 -8.07
C ILE A 229 -14.87 -13.49 -7.81
N ASN A 230 -15.04 -14.29 -8.86
CA ASN A 230 -15.54 -15.65 -8.71
C ASN A 230 -14.54 -16.57 -8.00
N GLN A 231 -13.23 -16.35 -8.19
CA GLN A 231 -12.18 -17.10 -7.53
C GLN A 231 -12.01 -16.72 -6.05
N TYR A 232 -12.24 -15.46 -5.70
CA TYR A 232 -12.08 -14.93 -4.34
C TYR A 232 -13.36 -14.21 -3.87
N PRO A 233 -14.45 -14.95 -3.59
CA PRO A 233 -15.75 -14.35 -3.30
C PRO A 233 -15.75 -13.47 -2.03
N ASP A 234 -14.84 -13.75 -1.09
CA ASP A 234 -14.72 -13.00 0.17
C ASP A 234 -13.77 -11.79 0.06
N ALA A 235 -13.12 -11.57 -1.09
CA ALA A 235 -12.15 -10.49 -1.25
C ALA A 235 -12.78 -9.10 -1.39
N LEU A 236 -14.06 -9.04 -1.76
CA LEU A 236 -14.79 -7.79 -2.01
C LEU A 236 -16.15 -7.81 -1.28
N PRO A 237 -16.58 -6.68 -0.69
CA PRO A 237 -17.94 -6.54 -0.18
C PRO A 237 -18.98 -6.77 -1.27
N ALA A 238 -20.13 -7.35 -0.91
CA ALA A 238 -21.20 -7.67 -1.87
C ALA A 238 -21.68 -6.44 -2.67
N GLU A 239 -21.71 -5.26 -2.04
CA GLU A 239 -22.05 -3.99 -2.69
C GLU A 239 -21.10 -3.62 -3.83
N GLU A 240 -19.80 -3.87 -3.67
CA GLU A 240 -18.79 -3.59 -4.69
C GLU A 240 -18.92 -4.58 -5.86
N VAL A 241 -19.24 -5.85 -5.57
CA VAL A 241 -19.51 -6.85 -6.60
C VAL A 241 -20.70 -6.45 -7.48
N VAL A 242 -21.76 -5.86 -6.89
CA VAL A 242 -22.90 -5.35 -7.66
C VAL A 242 -22.49 -4.20 -8.58
N LYS A 243 -21.69 -3.24 -8.09
CA LYS A 243 -21.18 -2.12 -8.90
C LYS A 243 -20.33 -2.62 -10.07
N ILE A 244 -19.46 -3.60 -9.83
CA ILE A 244 -18.61 -4.17 -10.88
C ILE A 244 -19.46 -4.86 -11.94
N LYS A 245 -20.44 -5.68 -11.54
CA LYS A 245 -21.35 -6.36 -12.48
C LYS A 245 -22.16 -5.38 -13.34
N ALA A 246 -22.46 -4.19 -12.82
CA ALA A 246 -23.16 -3.16 -13.59
C ALA A 246 -22.36 -2.66 -14.79
N TYR A 247 -21.02 -2.82 -14.81
CA TYR A 247 -20.21 -2.43 -15.96
C TYR A 247 -20.51 -3.22 -17.25
N ALA A 248 -21.16 -4.39 -17.14
CA ALA A 248 -21.61 -5.18 -18.29
C ALA A 248 -22.42 -4.34 -19.30
N GLN A 249 -23.20 -3.36 -18.83
CA GLN A 249 -24.01 -2.48 -19.69
C GLN A 249 -23.19 -1.66 -20.70
N HIS A 250 -21.89 -1.47 -20.47
CA HIS A 250 -21.00 -0.73 -21.38
C HIS A 250 -20.44 -1.60 -22.51
N PHE A 251 -20.59 -2.92 -22.42
CA PHE A 251 -20.02 -3.88 -23.37
C PHE A 251 -21.09 -4.62 -24.18
N ASP A 252 -22.30 -4.76 -23.62
CA ASP A 252 -23.42 -5.36 -24.34
C ASP A 252 -23.98 -4.39 -25.39
N PRO A 253 -24.22 -4.84 -26.64
CA PRO A 253 -24.90 -4.00 -27.62
C PRO A 253 -26.30 -3.64 -27.10
N PRO A 254 -26.79 -2.41 -27.31
CA PRO A 254 -28.14 -2.04 -26.90
C PRO A 254 -29.11 -3.03 -27.51
N LYS A 255 -29.88 -3.74 -26.66
CA LYS A 255 -30.95 -4.63 -27.12
C LYS A 255 -31.86 -3.80 -28.02
N ARG A 256 -31.78 -3.98 -29.33
CA ARG A 256 -32.73 -3.38 -30.27
C ARG A 256 -34.10 -3.83 -29.79
N LYS A 257 -34.94 -2.89 -29.37
CA LYS A 257 -36.37 -3.16 -29.16
C LYS A 257 -36.84 -3.79 -30.47
N SER A 258 -37.20 -5.07 -30.44
CA SER A 258 -37.77 -5.74 -31.59
C SER A 258 -38.99 -4.95 -32.01
N SER A 259 -38.92 -4.28 -33.17
CA SER A 259 -40.07 -3.64 -33.79
C SER A 259 -41.20 -4.67 -33.86
N PRO A 260 -42.43 -4.34 -33.48
CA PRO A 260 -43.54 -5.28 -33.63
C PRO A 260 -43.63 -5.67 -35.10
N SER A 261 -43.60 -6.99 -35.33
CA SER A 261 -43.72 -7.62 -36.64
C SER A 261 -44.86 -6.96 -37.43
N ALA A 262 -44.55 -6.47 -38.62
CA ALA A 262 -45.55 -5.94 -39.54
C ALA A 262 -46.68 -6.96 -39.71
N LEU A 263 -47.90 -6.54 -39.36
CA LEU A 263 -49.14 -7.22 -39.69
C LEU A 263 -49.13 -7.53 -41.19
N GLN A 264 -49.04 -8.82 -41.53
CA GLN A 264 -49.33 -9.30 -42.87
C GLN A 264 -50.81 -9.01 -43.15
N ILE A 265 -51.07 -8.00 -43.98
CA ILE A 265 -52.40 -7.73 -44.53
C ILE A 265 -52.61 -8.78 -45.62
N THR A 266 -53.36 -9.82 -45.30
CA THR A 266 -53.93 -10.74 -46.30
C THR A 266 -55.08 -10.03 -47.01
N ILE A 267 -54.89 -9.79 -48.30
CA ILE A 267 -55.90 -9.29 -49.23
C ILE A 267 -56.92 -10.41 -49.47
N SER A 268 -58.20 -10.11 -49.31
CA SER A 268 -59.34 -10.92 -49.77
C SER A 268 -60.14 -10.11 -50.77
#